data_AF-A0AAX3PQV3-F1
#
_entry.id   AF-A0AAX3PQV3-F1
#
_cell.length_a   1.000
_cell.length_b   1.000
_cell.length_c   1.000
_cell.angle_alpha   90.00
_cell.angle_beta   90.00
_cell.angle_gamma   90.00
#
_symmetry.space_group_name_H-M   'P 1'
#
loop_
_entity.id
_entity.type
_entity.pdbx_description
1 polymer ?
#
loop_
_entity_poly.entity_id
_entity_poly.type
_entity_poly.pdbx_seq_one_letter_code
_entity_poly.pdbx_strand_id
1 'polypeptide(L)'
;MLHYPSVRLSIMVFVLSSSALSFAATPTDQSVINSITNLNASQATPAKAIMIDYIKEVRLLSGELAYLSGVTFENAGRNFWGGYILTRPKLKQSRILEFGGQANDFTVHTVQYRAKPIDLIEIESAGSGQGQVSQTTDLVYFDGWKAKIIVTAESSSDPGRFSEKLGEEDCKTGGEIVSSLKILSASNEVIKTIQSSNACKNAKVTTKTEKIKIVL
;
A
#
# COMPACT_ATOMS: atom_id res chain seq x y z
N MET A 1 -23.24 -72.87 39.71
CA MET A 1 -22.45 -72.31 38.59
C MET A 1 -23.38 -71.46 37.74
N LEU A 2 -23.19 -70.14 37.70
CA LEU A 2 -23.62 -69.24 36.63
C LEU A 2 -22.76 -67.97 36.79
N HIS A 3 -21.77 -67.83 35.91
CA HIS A 3 -20.84 -66.70 35.84
C HIS A 3 -21.48 -65.57 35.03
N TYR A 4 -21.46 -64.34 35.55
CA TYR A 4 -21.70 -63.12 34.76
C TYR A 4 -20.35 -62.45 34.45
N PRO A 5 -20.01 -62.15 33.19
CA PRO A 5 -18.81 -61.36 32.89
C PRO A 5 -19.13 -59.87 33.00
N SER A 6 -18.25 -59.15 33.69
CA SER A 6 -18.21 -57.69 33.74
C SER A 6 -17.73 -57.15 32.38
N VAL A 7 -18.57 -56.39 31.69
CA VAL A 7 -18.18 -55.62 30.50
C VAL A 7 -17.78 -54.23 30.98
N ARG A 8 -16.47 -53.94 31.00
CA ARG A 8 -15.95 -52.59 31.22
C ARG A 8 -16.02 -51.80 29.92
N LEU A 9 -16.98 -50.87 29.85
CA LEU A 9 -17.08 -49.89 28.77
C LEU A 9 -16.02 -48.79 29.00
N SER A 10 -14.90 -48.84 28.29
CA SER A 10 -13.92 -47.75 28.28
C SER A 10 -14.45 -46.61 27.39
N ILE A 11 -14.92 -45.55 28.02
CA ILE A 11 -15.24 -44.29 27.34
C ILE A 11 -13.91 -43.59 27.03
N MET A 12 -13.44 -43.70 25.79
CA MET A 12 -12.34 -42.89 25.27
C MET A 12 -12.86 -41.45 25.10
N VAL A 13 -12.44 -40.56 26.00
CA VAL A 13 -12.70 -39.12 25.88
C VAL A 13 -11.75 -38.57 24.79
N PHE A 14 -12.30 -38.32 23.60
CA PHE A 14 -11.61 -37.55 22.57
C PHE A 14 -11.58 -36.08 23.02
N VAL A 15 -10.45 -35.64 23.58
CA VAL A 15 -10.20 -34.23 23.88
C VAL A 15 -9.95 -33.52 22.55
N LEU A 16 -10.99 -32.91 21.98
CA LEU A 16 -10.84 -31.94 20.90
C LEU A 16 -10.03 -30.76 21.46
N SER A 17 -8.74 -30.71 21.10
CA SER A 17 -7.89 -29.55 21.38
C SER A 17 -8.36 -28.40 20.49
N SER A 18 -9.27 -27.58 21.03
CA SER A 18 -9.63 -26.28 20.48
C SER A 18 -8.38 -25.41 20.44
N SER A 19 -7.66 -25.44 19.32
CA SER A 19 -6.57 -24.51 19.04
C SER A 19 -7.22 -23.14 18.89
N ALA A 20 -7.16 -22.35 19.96
CA ALA A 20 -7.60 -20.97 19.93
C ALA A 20 -6.83 -20.28 18.80
N LEU A 21 -7.56 -19.80 17.79
CA LEU A 21 -7.03 -18.92 16.77
C LEU A 21 -6.62 -17.63 17.49
N SER A 22 -5.38 -17.58 17.96
CA SER A 22 -4.79 -16.36 18.49
C SER A 22 -4.56 -15.45 17.29
N PHE A 23 -5.56 -14.63 16.97
CA PHE A 23 -5.36 -13.51 16.06
C PHE A 23 -4.31 -12.61 16.70
N ALA A 24 -3.23 -12.33 15.97
CA ALA A 24 -2.25 -11.37 16.45
C ALA A 24 -2.98 -10.04 16.65
N ALA A 25 -2.89 -9.46 17.85
CA ALA A 25 -3.39 -8.12 18.06
C ALA A 25 -2.66 -7.14 17.12
N THR A 26 -3.34 -6.09 16.67
CA THR A 26 -2.72 -5.01 15.90
C THR A 26 -1.46 -4.52 16.64
N PRO A 27 -0.30 -4.44 15.97
CA PRO A 27 0.93 -4.04 16.61
C PRO A 27 0.86 -2.60 17.09
N THR A 28 1.47 -2.32 18.24
CA THR A 28 1.64 -0.94 18.71
C THR A 28 2.73 -0.23 17.92
N ASP A 29 2.66 1.10 17.81
CA ASP A 29 3.64 1.91 17.09
C ASP A 29 5.08 1.64 17.56
N GLN A 30 5.27 1.57 18.88
CA GLN A 30 6.57 1.26 19.47
C GLN A 30 7.09 -0.13 19.08
N SER A 31 6.19 -1.12 18.96
CA SER A 31 6.52 -2.47 18.51
C SER A 31 6.92 -2.49 17.03
N VAL A 32 6.19 -1.75 16.19
CA VAL A 32 6.52 -1.56 14.76
C VAL A 32 7.92 -0.96 14.63
N ILE A 33 8.16 0.19 15.26
CA ILE A 33 9.43 0.93 15.15
C ILE A 33 10.61 0.13 15.70
N ASN A 34 10.44 -0.56 16.83
CA ASN A 34 11.52 -1.36 17.42
C ASN A 34 11.85 -2.64 16.66
N SER A 35 10.94 -3.12 15.80
CA SER A 35 11.14 -4.32 14.99
C SER A 35 11.61 -4.03 13.56
N ILE A 36 11.87 -2.77 13.20
CA ILE A 36 12.40 -2.39 11.89
C ILE A 36 13.78 -3.02 11.69
N THR A 37 13.91 -3.83 10.63
CA THR A 37 15.16 -4.54 10.30
C THR A 37 16.06 -3.78 9.32
N ASN A 38 15.53 -2.78 8.63
CA ASN A 38 16.23 -1.93 7.66
C ASN A 38 16.16 -0.45 8.07
N LEU A 39 16.49 -0.14 9.32
CA LEU A 39 16.36 1.23 9.88
C LEU A 39 17.17 2.28 9.10
N ASN A 40 18.21 1.86 8.38
CA ASN A 40 18.98 2.71 7.47
C ASN A 40 18.17 3.26 6.29
N ALA A 41 16.98 2.70 5.99
CA ALA A 41 16.06 3.26 5.01
C ALA A 41 15.21 4.41 5.56
N SER A 42 15.23 4.64 6.88
CA SER A 42 14.54 5.77 7.51
C SER A 42 15.14 7.09 7.07
N GLN A 43 14.27 8.03 6.73
CA GLN A 43 14.65 9.39 6.36
C GLN A 43 14.60 10.35 7.57
N ALA A 44 14.21 9.84 8.74
CA ALA A 44 14.06 10.63 9.95
C ALA A 44 15.40 10.99 10.59
N THR A 45 15.44 12.12 11.27
CA THR A 45 16.59 12.54 12.09
C THR A 45 16.14 12.87 13.52
N PRO A 46 16.42 12.03 14.54
CA PRO A 46 17.16 10.76 14.48
C PRO A 46 16.35 9.62 13.80
N ALA A 47 17.03 8.55 13.36
CA ALA A 47 16.44 7.50 12.50
C ALA A 47 15.17 6.81 13.04
N LYS A 48 14.96 6.80 14.37
CA LYS A 48 13.75 6.23 15.02
C LYS A 48 12.65 7.26 15.29
N ALA A 49 12.84 8.53 14.95
CA ALA A 49 11.81 9.56 15.06
C ALA A 49 10.79 9.37 13.92
N ILE A 50 10.00 8.31 14.03
CA ILE A 50 9.00 7.90 13.05
C ILE A 50 7.66 8.00 13.76
N MET A 51 6.73 8.78 13.20
CA MET A 51 5.34 8.81 13.63
C MET A 51 4.54 7.84 12.77
N ILE A 52 3.78 6.95 13.41
CA ILE A 52 2.83 6.08 12.71
C ILE A 52 1.51 6.84 12.61
N ASP A 53 1.12 7.23 11.40
CA ASP A 53 -0.10 8.01 11.18
C ASP A 53 -1.34 7.13 11.27
N TYR A 54 -1.26 5.92 10.69
CA TYR A 54 -2.27 4.89 10.81
C TYR A 54 -1.75 3.51 10.38
N ILE A 55 -2.49 2.47 10.77
CA ILE A 55 -2.17 1.07 10.48
C ILE A 55 -3.42 0.38 9.92
N LYS A 56 -3.27 -0.41 8.85
CA LYS A 56 -4.30 -1.31 8.34
C LYS A 56 -3.77 -2.74 8.29
N GLU A 57 -4.66 -3.69 8.58
CA GLU A 57 -4.41 -5.11 8.32
C GLU A 57 -4.36 -5.36 6.81
N VAL A 58 -3.42 -6.20 6.36
CA VAL A 58 -3.29 -6.61 4.96
C VAL A 58 -2.98 -8.11 4.86
N ARG A 59 -3.50 -8.76 3.82
CA ARG A 59 -3.26 -10.16 3.48
C ARG A 59 -2.29 -10.27 2.31
N LEU A 60 -1.12 -10.85 2.57
CA LEU A 60 -0.10 -11.11 1.57
C LEU A 60 -0.59 -12.20 0.58
N LEU A 61 0.09 -12.35 -0.56
CA LEU A 61 -0.19 -13.40 -1.56
C LEU A 61 -0.24 -14.81 -0.95
N SER A 62 0.61 -15.07 0.05
CA SER A 62 0.65 -16.34 0.78
C SER A 62 -0.59 -16.61 1.65
N GLY A 63 -1.45 -15.61 1.85
CA GLY A 63 -2.53 -15.59 2.83
C GLY A 63 -2.08 -15.22 4.25
N GLU A 64 -0.80 -14.86 4.42
CA GLU A 64 -0.29 -14.34 5.69
C GLU A 64 -0.95 -13.01 6.03
N LEU A 65 -1.35 -12.87 7.31
CA LEU A 65 -1.79 -11.61 7.88
C LEU A 65 -0.59 -10.75 8.28
N ALA A 66 -0.55 -9.53 7.77
CA ALA A 66 0.45 -8.51 8.03
C ALA A 66 -0.24 -7.17 8.31
N TYR A 67 0.56 -6.14 8.61
CA TYR A 67 0.07 -4.78 8.83
C TYR A 67 0.88 -3.82 7.98
N LEU A 68 0.19 -2.92 7.28
CA LEU A 68 0.80 -1.81 6.55
C LEU A 68 0.53 -0.52 7.33
N SER A 69 1.57 0.24 7.56
CA SER A 69 1.52 1.53 8.24
C SER A 69 1.88 2.64 7.27
N GLY A 70 1.09 3.72 7.29
CA GLY A 70 1.47 5.02 6.74
C GLY A 70 2.25 5.76 7.82
N VAL A 71 3.40 6.33 7.47
CA VAL A 71 4.31 6.92 8.45
C VAL A 71 4.85 8.27 8.01
N THR A 72 5.15 9.09 9.00
CA THR A 72 5.87 10.35 8.87
C THR A 72 7.26 10.21 9.49
N PHE A 73 8.30 10.53 8.70
CA PHE A 73 9.69 10.60 9.13
C PHE A 73 9.99 12.00 9.68
N GLU A 74 10.12 12.12 10.99
CA GLU A 74 10.36 13.41 11.65
C GLU A 74 11.71 14.02 11.25
N ASN A 75 11.72 15.33 11.04
CA ASN A 75 12.89 16.09 10.60
C ASN A 75 13.53 15.58 9.29
N ALA A 76 12.77 14.85 8.46
CA ALA A 76 13.23 14.45 7.13
C ALA A 76 13.23 15.65 6.15
N GLY A 77 13.95 15.48 5.04
CA GLY A 77 13.97 16.48 3.97
C GLY A 77 12.60 16.71 3.33
N ARG A 78 12.40 17.87 2.71
CA ARG A 78 11.13 18.31 2.10
C ARG A 78 10.42 17.25 1.24
N ASN A 79 11.17 16.40 0.54
CA ASN A 79 10.64 15.40 -0.39
C ASN A 79 10.67 13.96 0.17
N PHE A 80 10.96 13.77 1.46
CA PHE A 80 11.27 12.47 2.06
C PHE A 80 10.59 12.25 3.41
N TRP A 81 9.57 13.05 3.74
CA TRP A 81 8.90 13.01 5.04
C TRP A 81 7.83 11.91 5.14
N GLY A 82 7.26 11.45 4.03
CA GLY A 82 6.25 10.38 4.02
C GLY A 82 6.83 9.03 3.60
N GLY A 83 6.27 7.95 4.14
CA GLY A 83 6.58 6.60 3.69
C GLY A 83 5.69 5.54 4.31
N TYR A 84 6.13 4.28 4.21
CA TYR A 84 5.33 3.14 4.64
C TYR A 84 6.17 2.06 5.32
N ILE A 85 5.56 1.34 6.25
CA ILE A 85 6.18 0.20 6.94
C ILE A 85 5.29 -1.03 6.82
N LEU A 86 5.84 -2.13 6.30
CA LEU A 86 5.20 -3.44 6.37
C LEU A 86 5.67 -4.18 7.62
N THR A 87 4.75 -4.58 8.48
CA THR A 87 5.00 -5.40 9.66
C THR A 87 4.46 -6.80 9.47
N ARG A 88 5.31 -7.80 9.72
CA ARG A 88 4.95 -9.23 9.65
C ARG A 88 5.04 -9.83 11.06
N PRO A 89 3.93 -9.89 11.82
CA PRO A 89 3.93 -10.30 13.22
C PRO A 89 4.46 -11.72 13.45
N LYS A 90 4.18 -12.65 12.52
CA LYS A 90 4.69 -14.03 12.58
C LYS A 90 6.22 -14.08 12.61
N LEU A 91 6.88 -13.11 11.99
CA LEU A 91 8.34 -12.97 11.97
C LEU A 91 8.88 -12.03 13.05
N LYS A 92 8.00 -11.29 13.76
CA LYS A 92 8.37 -10.21 14.70
C LYS A 92 9.29 -9.17 14.06
N GLN A 93 9.03 -8.85 12.79
CA GLN A 93 9.86 -7.96 11.98
C GLN A 93 9.00 -6.93 11.28
N SER A 94 9.59 -5.76 11.06
CA SER A 94 9.05 -4.69 10.25
C SER A 94 10.09 -4.25 9.21
N ARG A 95 9.61 -3.74 8.07
CA ARG A 95 10.46 -3.15 7.02
C ARG A 95 9.85 -1.87 6.47
N ILE A 96 10.68 -0.84 6.40
CA ILE A 96 10.40 0.38 5.63
C ILE A 96 10.37 0.01 4.15
N LEU A 97 9.37 0.47 3.43
CA LEU A 97 9.18 0.19 1.99
C LEU A 97 9.79 1.28 1.12
N GLU A 98 10.14 0.94 -0.12
CA GLU A 98 10.66 1.86 -1.14
C GLU A 98 9.53 2.61 -1.86
N PHE A 99 8.63 3.24 -1.09
CA PHE A 99 7.53 4.09 -1.56
C PHE A 99 7.43 5.33 -0.66
N GLY A 100 6.76 6.38 -1.14
CA GLY A 100 6.44 7.58 -0.36
C GLY A 100 7.10 8.83 -0.90
N GLY A 101 7.88 9.51 -0.06
CA GLY A 101 8.48 10.81 -0.38
C GLY A 101 7.70 11.95 0.26
N GLN A 102 6.73 12.53 -0.44
CA GLN A 102 5.75 13.47 0.10
C GLN A 102 4.35 12.84 0.26
N ALA A 103 4.30 11.51 0.31
CA ALA A 103 3.07 10.74 0.46
C ALA A 103 3.31 9.61 1.47
N ASN A 104 2.28 9.32 2.25
CA ASN A 104 2.20 8.26 3.26
C ASN A 104 0.79 7.64 3.29
N ASP A 105 -0.01 7.90 2.26
CA ASP A 105 -1.39 7.45 2.17
C ASP A 105 -1.59 6.20 1.28
N PHE A 106 -2.46 5.30 1.72
CA PHE A 106 -2.76 4.08 1.01
C PHE A 106 -4.19 3.56 1.22
N THR A 107 -4.71 2.90 0.19
CA THR A 107 -6.02 2.24 0.20
C THR A 107 -5.87 0.74 -0.01
N VAL A 108 -6.68 -0.04 0.71
CA VAL A 108 -6.64 -1.51 0.69
C VAL A 108 -7.90 -2.03 0.02
N HIS A 109 -7.73 -2.94 -0.94
CA HIS A 109 -8.80 -3.59 -1.70
C HIS A 109 -8.68 -5.10 -1.56
N THR A 110 -9.62 -5.72 -0.85
CA THR A 110 -9.67 -7.17 -0.76
C THR A 110 -10.24 -7.77 -2.05
N VAL A 111 -9.51 -8.72 -2.62
CA VAL A 111 -9.91 -9.49 -3.81
C VAL A 111 -9.81 -10.98 -3.55
N GLN A 112 -10.54 -11.78 -4.33
CA GLN A 112 -10.48 -13.24 -4.25
C GLN A 112 -9.52 -13.79 -5.31
N TYR A 113 -8.47 -14.48 -4.87
CA TYR A 113 -7.52 -15.16 -5.75
C TYR A 113 -7.43 -16.65 -5.39
N ARG A 114 -7.73 -17.53 -6.34
CA ARG A 114 -7.74 -19.00 -6.15
C ARG A 114 -8.49 -19.43 -4.87
N ALA A 115 -9.68 -18.85 -4.64
CA ALA A 115 -10.53 -19.06 -3.46
C ALA A 115 -9.91 -18.62 -2.11
N LYS A 116 -8.88 -17.78 -2.12
CA LYS A 116 -8.32 -17.14 -0.93
C LYS A 116 -8.41 -15.62 -1.05
N PRO A 117 -8.79 -14.91 0.03
CA PRO A 117 -8.71 -13.47 0.06
C PRO A 117 -7.25 -13.02 0.10
N ILE A 118 -6.90 -12.11 -0.79
CA ILE A 118 -5.65 -11.34 -0.74
C ILE A 118 -5.98 -9.86 -0.83
N ASP A 119 -5.06 -9.00 -0.40
CA ASP A 119 -5.26 -7.56 -0.49
C ASP A 119 -4.36 -6.95 -1.56
N LEU A 120 -4.97 -6.10 -2.38
CA LEU A 120 -4.30 -5.17 -3.27
C LEU A 120 -4.23 -3.81 -2.60
N ILE A 121 -3.15 -3.08 -2.79
CA ILE A 121 -2.88 -1.83 -2.11
C ILE A 121 -2.63 -0.76 -3.16
N GLU A 122 -3.45 0.28 -3.19
CA GLU A 122 -3.11 1.54 -3.84
C GLU A 122 -2.14 2.28 -2.91
N ILE A 123 -0.87 2.39 -3.29
CA ILE A 123 0.19 3.03 -2.52
C ILE A 123 0.72 4.24 -3.29
N GLU A 124 0.88 5.36 -2.61
CA GLU A 124 1.26 6.61 -3.27
C GLU A 124 2.73 6.94 -3.06
N SER A 125 3.37 7.50 -4.08
CA SER A 125 4.63 8.21 -3.95
C SER A 125 4.48 9.61 -4.53
N ALA A 126 5.12 10.60 -3.92
CA ALA A 126 5.01 11.98 -4.37
C ALA A 126 6.31 12.75 -4.16
N GLY A 127 6.52 13.75 -5.00
CA GLY A 127 7.66 14.64 -4.90
C GLY A 127 7.43 15.95 -5.64
N SER A 128 8.16 16.98 -5.23
CA SER A 128 8.08 18.30 -5.83
C SER A 128 9.45 18.96 -5.99
N GLY A 129 9.60 19.73 -7.06
CA GLY A 129 10.84 20.45 -7.37
C GLY A 129 10.63 21.45 -8.49
N GLN A 130 11.31 22.59 -8.42
CA GLN A 130 11.29 23.63 -9.45
C GLN A 130 9.89 24.11 -9.88
N GLY A 131 8.90 24.04 -8.98
CA GLY A 131 7.50 24.41 -9.27
C GLY A 131 6.65 23.29 -9.86
N GLN A 132 7.24 22.13 -10.15
CA GLN A 132 6.53 20.93 -10.60
C GLN A 132 6.24 19.99 -9.42
N VAL A 133 5.08 19.33 -9.48
CA VAL A 133 4.69 18.24 -8.58
C VAL A 133 4.48 16.98 -9.41
N SER A 134 4.97 15.85 -8.90
CA SER A 134 4.76 14.52 -9.49
C SER A 134 4.25 13.57 -8.41
N GLN A 135 3.28 12.74 -8.75
CA GLN A 135 2.71 11.73 -7.89
C GLN A 135 2.54 10.43 -8.69
N THR A 136 2.80 9.30 -8.06
CA THR A 136 2.47 7.98 -8.58
C THR A 136 1.53 7.28 -7.61
N THR A 137 0.51 6.63 -8.14
CA THR A 137 -0.31 5.66 -7.42
C THR A 137 -0.04 4.29 -8.02
N ASP A 138 0.61 3.43 -7.26
CA ASP A 138 0.89 2.06 -7.66
C ASP A 138 -0.16 1.13 -7.05
N LEU A 139 -0.81 0.29 -7.86
CA LEU A 139 -1.58 -0.83 -7.33
C LEU A 139 -0.66 -2.03 -7.17
N VAL A 140 -0.41 -2.42 -5.93
CA VAL A 140 0.52 -3.49 -5.59
C VAL A 140 -0.16 -4.63 -4.84
N TYR A 141 0.49 -5.79 -4.85
CA TYR A 141 0.27 -6.83 -3.84
C TYR A 141 1.61 -7.21 -3.23
N PHE A 142 1.60 -7.75 -2.01
CA PHE A 142 2.83 -8.17 -1.34
C PHE A 142 3.03 -9.68 -1.45
N ASP A 143 4.18 -10.08 -2.00
CA ASP A 143 4.70 -11.44 -1.94
C ASP A 143 5.82 -11.49 -0.89
N GLY A 144 5.43 -11.80 0.35
CA GLY A 144 6.30 -11.68 1.51
C GLY A 144 6.71 -10.23 1.75
N TRP A 145 8.00 -9.92 1.57
CA TRP A 145 8.53 -8.55 1.74
C TRP A 145 8.53 -7.74 0.44
N LYS A 146 8.24 -8.36 -0.70
CA LYS A 146 8.35 -7.72 -2.01
C LYS A 146 6.99 -7.18 -2.45
N ALA A 147 6.90 -5.88 -2.67
CA ALA A 147 5.79 -5.28 -3.41
C ALA A 147 5.89 -5.67 -4.88
N LYS A 148 4.79 -6.13 -5.46
CA LYS A 148 4.63 -6.47 -6.87
C LYS A 148 3.63 -5.51 -7.48
N ILE A 149 4.12 -4.65 -8.37
CA ILE A 149 3.29 -3.64 -9.04
C ILE A 149 2.47 -4.32 -10.15
N ILE A 150 1.16 -4.12 -10.11
CA ILE A 150 0.21 -4.54 -11.16
C ILE A 150 0.10 -3.42 -12.21
N VAL A 151 -0.06 -2.19 -11.76
CA VAL A 151 -0.18 -1.00 -12.59
C VAL A 151 0.32 0.23 -11.83
N THR A 152 0.96 1.15 -12.56
CA THR A 152 1.33 2.49 -12.09
C THR A 152 0.45 3.53 -12.77
N ALA A 153 -0.15 4.43 -11.98
CA ALA A 153 -0.83 5.63 -12.42
C ALA A 153 0.02 6.85 -12.07
N GLU A 154 0.45 7.61 -13.09
CA GLU A 154 1.33 8.77 -12.91
C GLU A 154 0.51 10.05 -13.08
N SER A 155 0.65 10.95 -12.13
CA SER A 155 0.05 12.28 -12.13
C SER A 155 1.16 13.31 -12.01
N SER A 156 0.98 14.45 -12.65
CA SER A 156 1.93 15.56 -12.57
C SER A 156 1.24 16.88 -12.80
N SER A 157 1.71 17.92 -12.13
CA SER A 157 1.30 19.29 -12.38
C SER A 157 2.55 20.14 -12.60
N ASP A 158 2.62 20.77 -13.77
CA ASP A 158 3.63 21.75 -14.12
C ASP A 158 2.90 22.99 -14.66
N PRO A 159 2.91 24.13 -13.92
CA PRO A 159 2.28 25.36 -14.41
C PRO A 159 3.00 25.94 -15.64
N GLY A 160 4.18 25.42 -16.00
CA GLY A 160 5.05 25.95 -17.04
C GLY A 160 5.89 27.12 -16.54
N ARG A 161 6.61 27.75 -17.47
CA ARG A 161 7.31 29.01 -17.18
C ARG A 161 6.35 30.17 -17.39
N PHE A 162 6.64 31.30 -16.75
CA PHE A 162 5.99 32.58 -17.05
C PHE A 162 6.96 33.51 -17.78
N SER A 163 6.48 34.11 -18.87
CA SER A 163 7.21 34.93 -19.81
C SER A 163 6.27 36.00 -20.31
N GLU A 164 6.52 37.23 -19.89
CA GLU A 164 5.77 38.41 -20.34
C GLU A 164 5.76 38.55 -21.87
N LYS A 165 6.78 38.02 -22.56
CA LYS A 165 6.88 38.05 -24.03
C LYS A 165 5.95 37.06 -24.71
N LEU A 166 5.68 35.91 -24.09
CA LEU A 166 4.88 34.84 -24.68
C LEU A 166 3.41 34.91 -24.22
N GLY A 167 3.12 35.60 -23.10
CA GLY A 167 1.76 35.82 -22.62
C GLY A 167 0.99 34.51 -22.49
N GLU A 168 -0.20 34.41 -23.12
CA GLU A 168 -1.02 33.19 -23.12
C GLU A 168 -0.42 32.01 -23.90
N GLU A 169 0.67 32.17 -24.66
CA GLU A 169 1.32 31.03 -25.30
C GLU A 169 2.24 30.27 -24.34
N ASP A 170 2.66 30.90 -23.26
CA ASP A 170 3.62 30.32 -22.33
C ASP A 170 3.03 29.14 -21.53
N CYS A 171 1.71 29.18 -21.28
CA CYS A 171 0.98 28.07 -20.65
C CYS A 171 0.97 26.78 -21.48
N LYS A 172 1.29 26.83 -22.79
CA LYS A 172 1.42 25.63 -23.62
C LYS A 172 2.65 24.80 -23.23
N THR A 173 3.61 25.40 -22.52
CA THR A 173 4.82 24.71 -22.04
C THR A 173 4.60 23.94 -20.74
N GLY A 174 3.59 24.33 -19.96
CA GLY A 174 3.12 23.61 -18.78
C GLY A 174 1.99 22.63 -19.10
N GLY A 175 1.69 21.76 -18.16
CA GLY A 175 0.59 20.81 -18.29
C GLY A 175 0.22 20.10 -17.00
N GLU A 176 -0.95 19.50 -17.04
CA GLU A 176 -1.49 18.70 -15.96
C GLU A 176 -1.81 17.29 -16.50
N ILE A 177 -1.36 16.29 -15.75
CA ILE A 177 -1.69 14.89 -15.92
C ILE A 177 -2.34 14.43 -14.62
N VAL A 178 -3.58 13.98 -14.70
CA VAL A 178 -4.30 13.36 -13.59
C VAL A 178 -4.61 11.92 -13.97
N SER A 179 -4.00 10.98 -13.27
CA SER A 179 -4.29 9.57 -13.41
C SER A 179 -5.06 9.04 -12.20
N SER A 180 -5.99 8.12 -12.44
CA SER A 180 -6.72 7.41 -11.39
C SER A 180 -6.89 5.93 -11.73
N LEU A 181 -7.03 5.11 -10.69
CA LEU A 181 -7.28 3.68 -10.78
C LEU A 181 -8.68 3.36 -10.29
N LYS A 182 -9.35 2.43 -10.97
CA LYS A 182 -10.61 1.84 -10.51
C LYS A 182 -10.49 0.33 -10.55
N ILE A 183 -10.46 -0.28 -9.37
CA ILE A 183 -10.35 -1.73 -9.21
C ILE A 183 -11.72 -2.36 -9.38
N LEU A 184 -11.82 -3.35 -10.26
CA LEU A 184 -13.01 -4.15 -10.51
C LEU A 184 -12.75 -5.59 -10.02
N SER A 185 -12.91 -5.80 -8.71
CA SER A 185 -12.60 -7.09 -8.06
C SER A 185 -13.39 -8.27 -8.64
N ALA A 186 -14.60 -8.04 -9.13
CA ALA A 186 -15.44 -9.09 -9.71
C ALA A 186 -14.93 -9.61 -11.07
N SER A 187 -14.29 -8.76 -11.87
CA SER A 187 -13.73 -9.13 -13.18
C SER A 187 -12.21 -9.34 -13.15
N ASN A 188 -11.55 -9.16 -12.00
CA ASN A 188 -10.09 -9.15 -11.86
C ASN A 188 -9.45 -8.16 -12.85
N GLU A 189 -10.02 -6.97 -12.96
CA GLU A 189 -9.54 -5.92 -13.85
C GLU A 189 -9.32 -4.61 -13.09
N VAL A 190 -8.45 -3.78 -13.63
CA VAL A 190 -8.25 -2.40 -13.22
C VAL A 190 -8.49 -1.52 -14.42
N ILE A 191 -9.28 -0.47 -14.22
CA ILE A 191 -9.42 0.60 -15.19
C ILE A 191 -8.50 1.74 -14.78
N LYS A 192 -7.49 2.01 -15.59
CA LYS A 192 -6.64 3.20 -15.46
C LYS A 192 -7.22 4.31 -16.34
N THR A 193 -7.49 5.47 -15.75
CA THR A 193 -7.94 6.65 -16.49
C THR A 193 -6.86 7.71 -16.39
N ILE A 194 -6.44 8.25 -17.54
CA ILE A 194 -5.44 9.32 -17.64
C ILE A 194 -6.11 10.51 -18.31
N GLN A 195 -6.14 11.63 -17.60
CA GLN A 195 -6.57 12.92 -18.12
C GLN A 195 -5.33 13.80 -18.30
N SER A 196 -5.23 14.45 -19.46
CA SER A 196 -4.10 15.33 -19.77
C SER A 196 -4.59 16.63 -20.39
N SER A 197 -3.98 17.74 -20.01
CA SER A 197 -4.23 19.07 -20.57
C SER A 197 -2.97 19.94 -20.47
N ASN A 198 -2.88 21.01 -21.26
CA ASN A 198 -1.85 22.02 -21.05
C ASN A 198 -2.31 23.01 -19.96
N ALA A 199 -1.40 23.84 -19.44
CA ALA A 199 -1.69 24.76 -18.34
C ALA A 199 -2.55 25.98 -18.76
N CYS A 200 -3.08 25.99 -19.98
CA CYS A 200 -3.84 27.12 -20.51
C CYS A 200 -5.26 27.19 -19.97
N LYS A 201 -5.78 28.42 -19.84
CA LYS A 201 -7.18 28.63 -19.47
C LYS A 201 -8.10 27.96 -20.49
N ASN A 202 -9.06 27.17 -20.01
CA ASN A 202 -10.00 26.39 -20.82
C ASN A 202 -9.33 25.37 -21.76
N ALA A 203 -8.14 24.87 -21.39
CA ALA A 203 -7.47 23.81 -22.11
C ALA A 203 -8.40 22.62 -22.33
N LYS A 204 -8.37 22.06 -23.54
CA LYS A 204 -9.11 20.82 -23.83
C LYS A 204 -8.45 19.67 -23.08
N VAL A 205 -9.25 18.97 -22.27
CA VAL A 205 -8.81 17.75 -21.59
C VAL A 205 -8.90 16.56 -22.55
N THR A 206 -7.80 15.82 -22.66
CA THR A 206 -7.75 14.54 -23.36
C THR A 206 -7.81 13.41 -22.35
N THR A 207 -8.81 12.54 -22.48
CA THR A 207 -9.00 11.37 -21.62
C THR A 207 -8.60 10.10 -22.36
N LYS A 208 -7.77 9.27 -21.72
CA LYS A 208 -7.45 7.90 -22.15
C LYS A 208 -7.83 6.93 -21.05
N THR A 209 -8.31 5.76 -21.45
CA THR A 209 -8.69 4.70 -20.53
C THR A 209 -8.06 3.39 -20.97
N GLU A 210 -7.43 2.70 -20.03
CA GLU A 210 -6.78 1.42 -20.24
C GLU A 210 -7.39 0.38 -19.30
N LYS A 211 -7.71 -0.79 -19.84
CA LYS A 211 -8.18 -1.94 -19.06
C LYS A 211 -7.03 -2.90 -18.88
N ILE A 212 -6.72 -3.22 -17.64
CA ILE A 212 -5.58 -4.06 -17.26
C ILE A 212 -6.11 -5.25 -16.49
N LYS A 213 -5.68 -6.46 -16.88
CA LYS A 213 -6.03 -7.68 -16.13
C LYS A 213 -5.11 -7.83 -14.93
N ILE A 214 -5.68 -8.17 -13.79
CA ILE A 214 -4.95 -8.49 -12.57
C ILE A 214 -4.43 -9.92 -12.72
N VAL A 215 -3.10 -10.06 -12.77
CA VAL A 215 -2.41 -11.36 -12.82
C VAL A 215 -1.51 -11.46 -11.60
N LEU A 216 -1.77 -12.46 -10.76
CA LEU A 216 -1.16 -12.65 -9.43
C LEU A 216 -0.31 -13.91 -9.38
#